data_AF-A0A494TK32-F1
#
_entry.id   AF-A0A494TK32-F1
#
_cell.length_a   1.000
_cell.length_b   1.000
_cell.length_c   1.000
_cell.angle_alpha   90.00
_cell.angle_beta   90.00
_cell.angle_gamma   90.00
#
_symmetry.space_group_name_H-M   'P 1'
#
loop_
_entity.id
_entity.type
_entity.pdbx_description
1 polymer ?
#
loop_
_entity_poly.entity_id
_entity_poly.type
_entity_poly.pdbx_seq_one_letter_code
_entity_poly.pdbx_strand_id
1 'polypeptide(L)' 'MNEHNNMEYYQGRALRERELARTSANASIARIHIEMAEHYEKIVAKSQIEIESPPARFGGR' A
#
# COMPACT_ATOMS: atom_id res chain seq x y z
N MET A 1 -0.87 8.25 -15.63
CA MET A 1 -1.19 7.08 -14.78
C MET A 1 -2.07 7.59 -13.65
N ASN A 2 -3.33 7.15 -13.57
CA ASN A 2 -4.26 7.60 -12.51
C ASN A 2 -3.84 7.03 -11.15
N GLU A 3 -3.98 7.80 -10.08
CA GLU A 3 -3.73 7.38 -8.68
C GLU A 3 -4.51 6.12 -8.29
N HIS A 4 -5.70 5.91 -8.85
CA HIS A 4 -6.47 4.67 -8.69
C HIS A 4 -5.73 3.43 -9.20
N ASN A 5 -5.07 3.50 -10.37
CA ASN A 5 -4.28 2.38 -10.90
C ASN A 5 -3.06 2.08 -10.01
N ASN A 6 -2.50 3.10 -9.36
CA ASN A 6 -1.39 2.91 -8.43
C ASN A 6 -1.86 2.23 -7.14
N MET A 7 -3.05 2.57 -6.63
CA MET A 7 -3.60 1.92 -5.43
C MET A 7 -3.92 0.44 -5.65
N GLU A 8 -4.58 0.10 -6.76
CA GLU A 8 -4.86 -1.31 -7.10
C GLU A 8 -3.57 -2.11 -7.28
N TYR A 9 -2.54 -1.50 -7.88
CA TYR A 9 -1.22 -2.10 -7.98
C TYR A 9 -0.62 -2.42 -6.61
N TYR A 10 -0.59 -1.44 -5.69
CA TYR A 10 0.00 -1.65 -4.35
C TYR A 10 -0.82 -2.64 -3.50
N GLN A 11 -2.15 -2.64 -3.61
CA GLN A 11 -3.00 -3.64 -2.97
C GLN A 11 -2.71 -5.06 -3.48
N GLY A 12 -2.61 -5.22 -4.81
CA GLY A 12 -2.25 -6.51 -5.42
C GLY A 12 -0.85 -6.98 -5.01
N ARG A 13 0.12 -6.06 -4.91
CA ARG A 13 1.46 -6.36 -4.40
C ARG A 13 1.41 -6.82 -2.93
N ALA A 14 0.69 -6.12 -2.05
CA ALA A 14 0.59 -6.49 -0.63
C ALA A 14 0.01 -7.90 -0.43
N LEU A 15 -1.03 -8.25 -1.19
CA LEU A 15 -1.62 -9.60 -1.16
C LEU A 15 -0.62 -10.67 -1.62
N ARG A 16 0.13 -10.39 -2.70
CA ARG A 16 1.15 -11.30 -3.21
C ARG A 16 2.28 -11.52 -2.20
N GLU A 17 2.77 -10.46 -1.56
CA GLU A 17 3.81 -10.59 -0.54
C GLU A 17 3.31 -11.43 0.66
N ARG A 18 2.04 -11.27 1.08
CA ARG A 18 1.45 -12.14 2.13
C ARG A 18 1.39 -13.61 1.72
N GLU A 19 1.09 -13.90 0.47
CA GLU A 19 1.09 -15.27 -0.04
C GLU A 19 2.51 -15.87 -0.09
N LEU A 20 3.50 -15.07 -0.52
CA LEU A 20 4.92 -15.46 -0.48
C LEU A 20 5.43 -15.68 0.96
N ALA A 21 4.96 -14.89 1.92
CA ALA A 21 5.26 -15.11 3.32
C ALA A 21 4.71 -16.44 3.85
N ARG A 22 3.46 -16.78 3.47
CA ARG A 22 2.81 -18.03 3.88
C ARG A 22 3.44 -19.28 3.27
N THR A 23 3.95 -19.16 2.04
CA THR A 23 4.56 -20.27 1.30
C THR A 23 6.08 -20.40 1.56
N SER A 24 6.69 -19.40 2.19
CA SER A 24 8.11 -19.44 2.54
C SER A 24 8.40 -20.44 3.65
N ALA A 25 9.29 -21.39 3.38
CA ALA A 25 9.81 -22.32 4.38
C ALA A 25 10.77 -21.65 5.38
N ASN A 26 11.35 -20.50 5.01
CA ASN A 26 12.29 -19.75 5.85
C ASN A 26 11.58 -18.60 6.58
N ALA A 27 11.59 -18.65 7.91
CA ALA A 27 10.91 -17.66 8.75
C ALA A 27 11.46 -16.23 8.58
N SER A 28 12.75 -16.05 8.31
CA SER A 28 13.34 -14.73 8.07
C SER A 28 12.89 -14.15 6.73
N ILE A 29 12.80 -14.98 5.69
CA ILE A 29 12.27 -14.59 4.38
C ILE A 29 10.78 -14.26 4.49
N ALA A 30 10.02 -15.06 5.23
CA ALA A 30 8.61 -14.79 5.50
C ALA A 30 8.40 -13.44 6.20
N ARG A 31 9.25 -13.08 7.15
CA ARG A 31 9.20 -11.76 7.83
C ARG A 31 9.44 -10.61 6.86
N ILE A 32 10.43 -10.72 5.97
CA ILE A 32 10.71 -9.69 4.95
C ILE A 32 9.48 -9.49 4.06
N HIS A 33 8.84 -10.57 3.61
CA HIS A 33 7.61 -10.47 2.82
C HIS A 33 6.46 -9.79 3.60
N ILE A 34 6.31 -10.06 4.90
CA ILE A 34 5.32 -9.37 5.74
C ILE A 34 5.64 -7.87 5.86
N GLU A 35 6.89 -7.50 6.12
CA GLU A 35 7.31 -6.09 6.21
C GLU A 35 7.03 -5.35 4.89
N MET A 36 7.27 -6.00 3.74
CA MET A 36 6.96 -5.44 2.43
C MET A 36 5.46 -5.30 2.21
N ALA A 37 4.65 -6.28 2.63
CA ALA A 37 3.18 -6.18 2.55
C ALA A 37 2.66 -4.98 3.35
N GLU A 38 3.13 -4.80 4.58
CA GLU A 38 2.76 -3.66 5.44
C GLU A 38 3.20 -2.33 4.85
N HIS A 39 4.38 -2.28 4.20
CA HIS A 39 4.84 -1.09 3.52
C HIS A 39 3.90 -0.67 2.39
N TYR A 40 3.46 -1.62 1.56
CA TYR A 40 2.51 -1.34 0.49
C TYR A 40 1.12 -0.92 1.02
N GLU A 41 0.64 -1.52 2.10
CA GLU A 41 -0.61 -1.11 2.75
C GLU A 41 -0.53 0.32 3.30
N LYS A 42 0.62 0.74 3.86
CA LYS A 42 0.83 2.12 4.31
C LYS A 42 0.79 3.11 3.15
N ILE A 43 1.34 2.76 1.98
CA ILE A 43 1.26 3.60 0.78
C ILE A 43 -0.20 3.77 0.35
N VAL A 44 -0.97 2.67 0.29
CA VAL A 44 -2.40 2.71 -0.06
C VAL A 44 -3.19 3.56 0.93
N ALA A 45 -2.98 3.37 2.23
CA ALA A 45 -3.66 4.15 3.27
C ALA A 45 -3.33 5.64 3.15
N LYS A 46 -2.06 5.99 2.88
CA LYS A 46 -1.66 7.38 2.67
C LYS A 46 -2.34 7.98 1.42
N SER A 47 -2.35 7.25 0.31
CA SER A 47 -3.02 7.71 -0.92
C SER A 47 -4.53 7.85 -0.75
N GLN A 48 -5.19 7.00 0.05
CA GLN A 48 -6.61 7.16 0.38
C GLN A 48 -6.87 8.47 1.16
N ILE A 49 -6.05 8.76 2.18
CA ILE A 49 -6.16 10.00 2.95
C ILE A 49 -5.97 11.24 2.06
N GLU A 50 -5.03 11.20 1.11
CA GLU A 50 -4.78 12.31 0.17
C GLU A 50 -5.94 12.51 -0.82
N ILE A 51 -6.65 11.45 -1.22
CA ILE A 51 -7.84 11.54 -2.08
C ILE A 51 -9.05 12.09 -1.29
N GLU A 52 -9.22 11.65 -0.05
CA GLU A 52 -10.32 12.07 0.84
C GLU A 52 -10.13 13.47 1.42
N SER A 53 -8.88 13.95 1.47
CA SER A 53 -8.54 15.34 1.80
C SER A 53 -8.27 16.12 0.51
N PRO A 54 -9.29 16.64 -0.20
CA PRO A 54 -9.04 17.56 -1.29
C PRO A 54 -8.16 18.69 -0.74
N PRO A 55 -7.14 19.16 -1.49
CA PRO A 55 -6.30 20.25 -1.02
C PRO A 55 -7.24 21.37 -0.62
N ALA A 56 -7.13 21.81 0.64
CA ALA A 56 -7.90 22.92 1.16
C ALA A 56 -7.69 24.08 0.20
N ARG A 57 -8.64 24.27 -0.73
CA ARG A 57 -8.70 25.46 -1.55
C ARG A 57 -8.92 26.54 -0.52
N PHE A 58 -7.86 27.26 -0.19
CA PHE A 58 -7.92 28.54 0.47
C PHE A 58 -8.75 29.46 -0.45
N GLY A 59 -10.08 29.31 -0.37
CA GLY A 59 -11.02 30.36 -0.71
C GLY A 59 -11.02 31.28 0.49
N GLY A 60 -10.45 32.48 0.32
CA GLY A 60 -10.24 33.31 1.49
C GLY A 60 -9.68 34.70 1.25
N ARG A 61 -10.25 35.41 0.27
CA ARG A 61 -10.37 36.87 0.20
C ARG A 61 -9.16 37.69 -0.28
#